data_AF-A0ABC9WRF2-F1
#
_entry.id   AF-A0ABC9WRF2-F1
#
_cell.length_a   1.000
_cell.length_b   1.000
_cell.length_c   1.000
_cell.angle_alpha   90.00
_cell.angle_beta   90.00
_cell.angle_gamma   90.00
#
_symmetry.space_group_name_H-M   'P 1'
#
loop_
_entity.id
_entity.type
_entity.pdbx_description
1 polymer ?
#
loop_
_entity_poly.entity_id
_entity_poly.type
_entity_poly.pdbx_seq_one_letter_code
_entity_poly.pdbx_strand_id
1 'polypeptide(L)'
;MDQRLAELVEELTTSGEPRLEPARMKELKKICKSSDEHISHAYHLLMTRLNEEHAEMRFSAFQIVQELFTRSHQFRTLIISNFQEFLELTVGINHEQPLPPPREVAQKLRKAAIKSVQDWHEKYGEAYKKLSLGYRFLKQNKKVDFQDVHARTVAERRREEEKQKRLDNIYKEKAKRAEKEMEEMSQEIADTLTEMENCFRLLMPDPFDFTVNDTELEPNEQMTANEDRPASTSSFQMEVNQSYFGCMDDEQPCCSKDVLSVSQCVRTDKELDEKQEKSEQKELDGGTRSEVQSDVPALNDDDYLTFVRNHGLISHKYTLDLEISTDIKVHENEDNTAIINNVMDAHKLLRNKFWPSVQSWIQLFTRAGINDDRLRCAIDLKNKLETAMKKYKEMNISFKARKRKVVLVSLEL
;
A
#
# COMPACT_ATOMS: atom_id res chain seq x y z
N MET A 1 -38.56 3.54 -53.29
CA MET A 1 -37.44 2.78 -52.67
C MET A 1 -36.53 3.70 -51.86
N ASP A 2 -36.61 5.01 -52.11
CA ASP A 2 -35.85 6.11 -51.52
C ASP A 2 -35.88 6.15 -49.98
N GLN A 3 -37.04 5.92 -49.36
CA GLN A 3 -37.18 5.89 -47.91
C GLN A 3 -36.34 4.75 -47.29
N ARG A 4 -36.37 3.55 -47.91
CA ARG A 4 -35.56 2.40 -47.48
C ARG A 4 -34.06 2.63 -47.67
N LEU A 5 -33.65 3.43 -48.66
CA LEU A 5 -32.26 3.81 -48.85
C LEU A 5 -31.77 4.73 -47.71
N ALA A 6 -32.60 5.69 -47.28
CA ALA A 6 -32.30 6.56 -46.14
C ALA A 6 -32.18 5.76 -44.83
N GLU A 7 -33.17 4.89 -44.54
CA GLU A 7 -33.14 3.97 -43.40
C GLU A 7 -31.84 3.16 -43.34
N LEU A 8 -31.44 2.52 -44.45
CA LEU A 8 -30.22 1.71 -44.53
C LEU A 8 -28.93 2.52 -44.30
N VAL A 9 -28.87 3.76 -44.79
CA VAL A 9 -27.70 4.64 -44.54
C VAL A 9 -27.64 5.04 -43.07
N GLU A 10 -28.78 5.38 -42.45
CA GLU A 10 -28.87 5.71 -41.03
C GLU A 10 -28.52 4.50 -40.14
N GLU A 11 -29.15 3.36 -40.38
CA GLU A 11 -28.88 2.08 -39.72
C GLU A 11 -27.39 1.69 -39.77
N LEU A 12 -26.74 1.86 -40.92
CA LEU A 12 -25.32 1.51 -41.09
C LEU A 12 -24.38 2.53 -40.41
N THR A 13 -24.76 3.80 -40.36
CA THR A 13 -23.91 4.88 -39.81
C THR A 13 -24.07 5.10 -38.30
N THR A 14 -25.19 4.69 -37.72
CA THR A 14 -25.48 4.83 -36.27
C THR A 14 -25.10 3.62 -35.42
N SER A 15 -24.69 2.50 -36.05
CA SER A 15 -24.39 1.24 -35.36
C SER A 15 -23.22 1.27 -34.36
N GLY A 16 -22.27 2.21 -34.49
CA GLY A 16 -21.04 2.26 -33.67
C GLY A 16 -20.00 1.17 -33.97
N GLU A 17 -20.34 0.18 -34.81
CA GLU A 17 -19.48 -0.96 -35.12
C GLU A 17 -18.28 -0.57 -36.02
N PRO A 18 -17.09 -1.15 -35.84
CA PRO A 18 -15.89 -0.81 -36.62
C PRO A 18 -15.95 -1.30 -38.08
N ARG A 19 -16.95 -2.12 -38.43
CA ARG A 19 -17.21 -2.64 -39.78
C ARG A 19 -18.71 -2.65 -40.04
N LEU A 20 -19.12 -2.17 -41.22
CA LEU A 20 -20.51 -2.23 -41.69
C LEU A 20 -21.08 -3.66 -41.72
N GLU A 21 -22.36 -3.79 -41.37
CA GLU A 21 -23.08 -5.06 -41.43
C GLU A 21 -23.19 -5.58 -42.90
N PRO A 22 -22.69 -6.79 -43.22
CA PRO A 22 -22.64 -7.26 -44.61
C PRO A 22 -23.99 -7.42 -45.29
N ALA A 23 -25.06 -7.74 -44.56
CA ALA A 23 -26.40 -7.95 -45.14
C ALA A 23 -27.05 -6.62 -45.53
N ARG A 24 -27.14 -5.65 -44.61
CA ARG A 24 -27.59 -4.27 -44.90
C ARG A 24 -26.77 -3.62 -46.02
N MET A 25 -25.45 -3.78 -46.02
CA MET A 25 -24.58 -3.25 -47.09
C MET A 25 -24.81 -3.91 -48.46
N LYS A 26 -25.29 -5.17 -48.50
CA LYS A 26 -25.71 -5.84 -49.74
C LYS A 26 -27.07 -5.33 -50.22
N GLU A 27 -28.00 -5.01 -49.31
CA GLU A 27 -29.30 -4.39 -49.63
C GLU A 27 -29.10 -2.97 -50.21
N LEU A 28 -28.30 -2.13 -49.55
CA LEU A 28 -27.96 -0.78 -50.01
C LEU A 28 -27.35 -0.81 -51.42
N LYS A 29 -26.40 -1.71 -51.69
CA LYS A 29 -25.82 -1.91 -53.02
C LYS A 29 -26.83 -2.37 -54.08
N LYS A 30 -27.86 -3.14 -53.70
CA LYS A 30 -28.92 -3.58 -54.61
C LYS A 30 -29.79 -2.39 -55.03
N ILE A 31 -30.15 -1.52 -54.08
CA ILE A 31 -30.93 -0.29 -54.35
C ILE A 31 -30.10 0.70 -55.18
N CYS A 32 -28.84 0.95 -54.81
CA CYS A 32 -27.96 1.84 -55.61
C CYS A 32 -27.72 1.32 -57.04
N LYS A 33 -27.92 0.03 -57.33
CA LYS A 33 -27.80 -0.51 -58.69
C LYS A 33 -29.06 -0.29 -59.55
N SER A 34 -30.22 0.05 -58.96
CA SER A 34 -31.48 0.08 -59.73
C SER A 34 -31.65 1.31 -60.61
N SER A 35 -31.18 2.48 -60.20
CA SER A 35 -31.09 3.66 -61.07
C SER A 35 -30.04 4.65 -60.59
N ASP A 36 -29.57 5.49 -61.50
CA ASP A 36 -28.64 6.58 -61.24
C ASP A 36 -29.21 7.63 -60.26
N GLU A 37 -30.53 7.75 -60.15
CA GLU A 37 -31.19 8.62 -59.16
C GLU A 37 -30.94 8.14 -57.72
N HIS A 38 -31.01 6.82 -57.48
CA HIS A 38 -30.68 6.23 -56.17
C HIS A 38 -29.20 6.43 -55.81
N ILE A 39 -28.31 6.49 -56.80
CA ILE A 39 -26.88 6.76 -56.59
C ILE A 39 -26.66 8.23 -56.19
N SER A 40 -27.34 9.18 -56.86
CA SER A 40 -27.35 10.59 -56.45
C SER A 40 -27.92 10.76 -55.04
N HIS A 41 -29.04 10.10 -54.73
CA HIS A 41 -29.66 10.16 -53.40
C HIS A 41 -28.73 9.57 -52.33
N ALA A 42 -28.11 8.41 -52.57
CA ALA A 42 -27.11 7.83 -51.67
C ALA A 42 -25.91 8.77 -51.44
N TYR A 43 -25.42 9.46 -52.47
CA TYR A 43 -24.36 10.45 -52.34
C TYR A 43 -24.76 11.58 -51.39
N HIS A 44 -25.95 12.17 -51.54
CA HIS A 44 -26.41 13.25 -50.65
C HIS A 44 -26.57 12.78 -49.20
N LEU A 45 -27.17 11.61 -48.97
CA LEU A 45 -27.30 11.02 -47.63
C LEU A 45 -25.92 10.80 -46.97
N LEU A 46 -24.94 10.29 -47.72
CA LEU A 46 -23.59 10.05 -47.22
C LEU A 46 -22.81 11.32 -46.94
N MET A 47 -22.97 12.37 -47.76
CA MET A 47 -22.36 13.68 -47.48
C MET A 47 -22.94 14.30 -46.19
N THR A 48 -24.26 14.19 -45.95
CA THR A 48 -24.86 14.61 -44.68
C THR A 48 -24.25 13.85 -43.50
N ARG A 49 -24.16 12.52 -43.58
CA ARG A 49 -23.55 11.69 -42.52
C ARG A 49 -22.04 11.95 -42.33
N LEU A 50 -21.32 12.37 -43.39
CA LEU A 50 -19.92 12.82 -43.31
C LEU A 50 -19.76 14.20 -42.65
N ASN A 51 -20.82 15.00 -42.56
CA ASN A 51 -20.77 16.32 -41.92
C ASN A 51 -21.07 16.28 -40.40
N GLU A 52 -21.70 15.20 -39.90
CA GLU A 52 -22.04 15.03 -38.48
C GLU A 52 -20.85 15.23 -37.53
N GLU A 53 -21.08 15.73 -36.32
CA GLU A 53 -20.02 16.02 -35.33
C GLU A 53 -19.52 14.76 -34.58
N HIS A 54 -19.49 13.59 -35.24
CA HIS A 54 -19.06 12.33 -34.64
C HIS A 54 -18.19 11.48 -35.57
N ALA A 55 -16.98 11.12 -35.14
CA ALA A 55 -16.01 10.43 -35.98
C ALA A 55 -16.42 9.01 -36.39
N GLU A 56 -17.21 8.30 -35.57
CA GLU A 56 -17.70 6.95 -35.91
C GLU A 56 -18.75 7.01 -37.02
N MET A 57 -19.69 7.97 -36.96
CA MET A 57 -20.67 8.17 -38.03
C MET A 57 -19.98 8.55 -39.35
N ARG A 58 -19.00 9.46 -39.29
CA ARG A 58 -18.16 9.80 -40.45
C ARG A 58 -17.36 8.61 -40.98
N PHE A 59 -16.84 7.74 -40.09
CA PHE A 59 -16.06 6.56 -40.50
C PHE A 59 -16.93 5.51 -41.18
N SER A 60 -18.10 5.21 -40.64
CA SER A 60 -19.06 4.28 -41.25
C SER A 60 -19.60 4.84 -42.58
N ALA A 61 -19.90 6.14 -42.66
CA ALA A 61 -20.27 6.78 -43.93
C ALA A 61 -19.15 6.69 -44.97
N PHE A 62 -17.90 6.93 -44.56
CA PHE A 62 -16.73 6.78 -45.42
C PHE A 62 -16.55 5.32 -45.92
N GLN A 63 -16.81 4.30 -45.10
CA GLN A 63 -16.77 2.90 -45.55
C GLN A 63 -17.80 2.62 -46.67
N ILE A 64 -19.00 3.21 -46.61
CA ILE A 64 -20.01 3.10 -47.68
C ILE A 64 -19.52 3.83 -48.94
N VAL A 65 -19.01 5.07 -48.79
CA VAL A 65 -18.41 5.86 -49.89
C VAL A 65 -17.31 5.07 -50.59
N GLN A 66 -16.43 4.38 -49.85
CA GLN A 66 -15.32 3.61 -50.40
C GLN A 66 -15.79 2.48 -51.33
N GLU A 67 -16.80 1.70 -50.92
CA GLU A 67 -17.38 0.64 -51.75
C GLU A 67 -18.09 1.24 -52.99
N LEU A 68 -18.95 2.25 -52.81
CA LEU A 68 -19.71 2.85 -53.93
C LEU A 68 -18.80 3.52 -54.96
N PHE A 69 -17.73 4.19 -54.53
CA PHE A 69 -16.75 4.83 -55.41
C PHE A 69 -16.07 3.81 -56.33
N THR A 70 -15.69 2.63 -55.84
CA THR A 70 -15.07 1.61 -56.72
C THR A 70 -16.03 0.99 -57.74
N ARG A 71 -17.35 1.10 -57.51
CA ARG A 71 -18.37 0.34 -58.25
C ARG A 71 -19.26 1.16 -59.18
N SER A 72 -19.43 2.47 -58.95
CA SER A 72 -20.24 3.36 -59.78
C SER A 72 -19.39 4.43 -60.46
N HIS A 73 -19.64 4.71 -61.74
CA HIS A 73 -19.04 5.85 -62.44
C HIS A 73 -19.66 7.17 -61.98
N GLN A 74 -20.99 7.24 -61.91
CA GLN A 74 -21.71 8.43 -61.50
C GLN A 74 -21.35 8.85 -60.07
N PHE A 75 -21.26 7.90 -59.13
CA PHE A 75 -20.87 8.19 -57.75
C PHE A 75 -19.45 8.77 -57.64
N ARG A 76 -18.50 8.25 -58.44
CA ARG A 76 -17.16 8.85 -58.57
C ARG A 76 -17.24 10.28 -59.07
N THR A 77 -18.02 10.53 -60.12
CA THR A 77 -18.19 11.88 -60.67
C THR A 77 -18.77 12.86 -59.63
N LEU A 78 -19.72 12.42 -58.79
CA LEU A 78 -20.26 13.22 -57.68
C LEU A 78 -19.20 13.54 -56.62
N ILE A 79 -18.54 12.52 -56.04
CA ILE A 79 -17.46 12.70 -55.04
C ILE A 79 -16.31 13.56 -55.57
N ILE A 80 -15.93 13.39 -56.85
CA ILE A 80 -14.83 14.12 -57.46
C ILE A 80 -15.24 15.55 -57.84
N SER A 81 -16.52 15.82 -58.09
CA SER A 81 -16.98 17.19 -58.32
C SER A 81 -16.81 18.04 -57.06
N ASN A 82 -17.13 17.48 -55.89
CA ASN A 82 -17.01 18.09 -54.56
C ASN A 82 -15.81 17.57 -53.74
N PHE A 83 -14.68 17.32 -54.41
CA PHE A 83 -13.56 16.61 -53.77
C PHE A 83 -12.90 17.37 -52.62
N GLN A 84 -12.99 18.71 -52.59
CA GLN A 84 -12.42 19.51 -51.51
C GLN A 84 -13.17 19.30 -50.18
N GLU A 85 -14.49 19.51 -50.16
CA GLU A 85 -15.33 19.30 -48.97
C GLU A 85 -15.20 17.86 -48.47
N PHE A 86 -15.21 16.88 -49.38
CA PHE A 86 -14.99 15.48 -49.04
C PHE A 86 -13.66 15.25 -48.29
N LEU A 87 -12.55 15.87 -48.74
CA LEU A 87 -11.26 15.77 -48.08
C LEU A 87 -11.23 16.54 -46.74
N GLU A 88 -11.91 17.67 -46.64
CA GLU A 88 -12.06 18.41 -45.38
C GLU A 88 -12.77 17.55 -44.33
N LEU A 89 -13.91 16.95 -44.69
CA LEU A 89 -14.73 16.11 -43.80
C LEU A 89 -14.08 14.78 -43.39
N THR A 90 -13.18 14.21 -44.22
CA THR A 90 -12.59 12.86 -44.01
C THR A 90 -11.11 12.87 -43.63
N VAL A 91 -10.30 13.78 -44.17
CA VAL A 91 -8.86 13.87 -43.86
C VAL A 91 -8.59 14.92 -42.78
N GLY A 92 -9.44 15.94 -42.65
CA GLY A 92 -9.18 17.09 -41.79
C GLY A 92 -7.98 17.88 -42.32
N ILE A 93 -8.11 18.40 -43.55
CA ILE A 93 -7.15 19.32 -44.17
C ILE A 93 -7.37 20.78 -43.76
N ASN A 94 -8.59 21.16 -43.36
CA ASN A 94 -8.85 22.45 -42.72
C ASN A 94 -8.35 22.42 -41.26
N HIS A 95 -7.72 23.51 -40.81
CA HIS A 95 -7.25 23.67 -39.42
C HIS A 95 -8.30 24.29 -38.48
N GLU A 96 -9.24 25.04 -39.04
CA GLU A 96 -10.35 25.65 -38.30
C GLU A 96 -11.45 24.62 -37.99
N GLN A 97 -11.54 23.57 -38.81
CA GLN A 97 -12.49 22.46 -38.66
C GLN A 97 -11.74 21.11 -38.57
N PRO A 98 -11.16 20.75 -37.40
CA PRO A 98 -10.56 19.44 -37.20
C PRO A 98 -11.62 18.33 -37.23
N LEU A 99 -11.19 17.09 -37.47
CA LEU A 99 -12.08 15.93 -37.38
C LEU A 99 -12.68 15.81 -35.96
N PRO A 100 -13.98 15.48 -35.84
CA PRO A 100 -14.67 15.40 -34.55
C PRO A 100 -14.12 14.27 -33.63
N PRO A 101 -14.48 14.26 -32.34
CA PRO A 101 -14.23 13.10 -31.47
C PRO A 101 -15.05 11.86 -31.90
N PRO A 102 -14.67 10.63 -31.50
CA PRO A 102 -13.46 10.26 -30.73
C PRO A 102 -12.15 10.33 -31.55
N ARG A 103 -11.06 10.77 -30.90
CA ARG A 103 -9.76 11.02 -31.57
C ARG A 103 -9.17 9.79 -32.28
N GLU A 104 -9.29 8.61 -31.68
CA GLU A 104 -8.76 7.38 -32.28
C GLU A 104 -9.47 7.02 -33.59
N VAL A 105 -10.80 7.17 -33.61
CA VAL A 105 -11.62 6.89 -34.79
C VAL A 105 -11.37 7.94 -35.86
N ALA A 106 -11.25 9.22 -35.50
CA ALA A 106 -10.83 10.28 -36.41
C ALA A 106 -9.46 9.99 -37.06
N GLN A 107 -8.49 9.45 -36.32
CA GLN A 107 -7.21 9.01 -36.89
C GLN A 107 -7.35 7.79 -37.81
N LYS A 108 -8.21 6.81 -37.48
CA LYS A 108 -8.52 5.66 -38.35
C LYS A 108 -9.17 6.11 -39.66
N LEU A 109 -10.18 6.98 -39.59
CA LEU A 109 -10.84 7.62 -40.74
C LEU A 109 -9.83 8.36 -41.62
N ARG A 110 -9.01 9.24 -41.04
CA ARG A 110 -7.97 9.97 -41.78
C ARG A 110 -7.03 9.04 -42.56
N LYS A 111 -6.53 7.98 -41.90
CA LYS A 111 -5.63 7.00 -42.54
C LYS A 111 -6.34 6.25 -43.68
N ALA A 112 -7.59 5.81 -43.47
CA ALA A 112 -8.38 5.11 -44.48
C ALA A 112 -8.71 6.01 -45.68
N ALA A 113 -9.00 7.29 -45.45
CA ALA A 113 -9.26 8.29 -46.48
C ALA A 113 -8.03 8.57 -47.34
N ILE A 114 -6.87 8.84 -46.72
CA ILE A 114 -5.60 9.07 -47.43
C ILE A 114 -5.26 7.85 -48.31
N LYS A 115 -5.32 6.64 -47.74
CA LYS A 115 -5.07 5.40 -48.51
C LYS A 115 -6.05 5.22 -49.66
N SER A 116 -7.35 5.40 -49.43
CA SER A 116 -8.35 5.23 -50.49
C SER A 116 -8.16 6.24 -51.62
N VAL A 117 -7.79 7.48 -51.32
CA VAL A 117 -7.47 8.49 -52.35
C VAL A 117 -6.24 8.10 -53.17
N GLN A 118 -5.23 7.46 -52.58
CA GLN A 118 -4.14 6.84 -53.34
C GLN A 118 -4.66 5.70 -54.23
N ASP A 119 -5.36 4.72 -53.66
CA ASP A 119 -5.89 3.56 -54.40
C ASP A 119 -6.81 3.99 -55.56
N TRP A 120 -7.56 5.08 -55.40
CA TRP A 120 -8.40 5.69 -56.42
C TRP A 120 -7.60 6.45 -57.47
N HIS A 121 -6.55 7.17 -57.07
CA HIS A 121 -5.65 7.85 -58.01
C HIS A 121 -4.92 6.86 -58.91
N GLU A 122 -4.42 5.75 -58.36
CA GLU A 122 -3.75 4.69 -59.12
C GLU A 122 -4.68 4.04 -60.17
N LYS A 123 -5.98 3.91 -59.86
CA LYS A 123 -6.97 3.27 -60.76
C LYS A 123 -7.67 4.22 -61.72
N TYR A 124 -7.83 5.49 -61.35
CA TYR A 124 -8.72 6.43 -62.05
C TYR A 124 -8.14 7.84 -62.21
N GLY A 125 -6.92 8.12 -61.74
CA GLY A 125 -6.32 9.46 -61.74
C GLY A 125 -6.20 10.08 -63.15
N GLU A 126 -5.91 9.26 -64.17
CA GLU A 126 -5.84 9.71 -65.56
C GLU A 126 -7.18 10.26 -66.07
N ALA A 127 -8.29 9.58 -65.74
CA ALA A 127 -9.64 9.99 -66.13
C ALA A 127 -10.13 11.23 -65.36
N TYR A 128 -9.66 11.44 -64.12
CA TYR A 128 -10.17 12.46 -63.22
C TYR A 128 -9.08 13.44 -62.76
N LYS A 129 -8.88 14.52 -63.53
CA LYS A 129 -7.89 15.58 -63.23
C LYS A 129 -8.02 16.17 -61.82
N LYS A 130 -9.24 16.33 -61.29
CA LYS A 130 -9.48 16.79 -59.90
C LYS A 130 -8.96 15.81 -58.85
N LEU A 131 -9.15 14.50 -59.05
CA LEU A 131 -8.61 13.45 -58.18
C LEU A 131 -7.09 13.46 -58.19
N SER A 132 -6.47 13.59 -59.36
CA SER A 132 -5.01 13.71 -59.52
C SER A 132 -4.42 14.97 -58.89
N LEU A 133 -5.13 16.11 -59.00
CA LEU A 133 -4.73 17.34 -58.32
C LEU A 133 -4.83 17.21 -56.80
N GLY A 134 -5.93 16.63 -56.28
CA GLY A 134 -6.13 16.42 -54.85
C GLY A 134 -5.14 15.40 -54.26
N TYR A 135 -4.87 14.28 -54.95
CA TYR A 135 -3.80 13.35 -54.55
C TYR A 135 -2.43 14.04 -54.50
N ARG A 136 -2.08 14.84 -55.51
CA ARG A 136 -0.84 15.62 -55.53
C ARG A 136 -0.77 16.64 -54.39
N PHE A 137 -1.87 17.35 -54.13
CA PHE A 137 -2.00 18.31 -53.02
C PHE A 137 -1.79 17.61 -51.67
N LEU A 138 -2.42 16.46 -51.45
CA LEU A 138 -2.19 15.66 -50.25
C LEU A 138 -0.71 15.22 -50.17
N LYS A 139 -0.12 14.71 -51.27
CA LYS A 139 1.28 14.23 -51.30
C LYS A 139 2.31 15.34 -51.08
N GLN A 140 2.01 16.58 -51.47
CA GLN A 140 2.86 17.75 -51.27
C GLN A 140 2.61 18.44 -49.92
N ASN A 141 1.47 18.19 -49.29
CA ASN A 141 1.21 18.66 -47.93
C ASN A 141 2.13 17.92 -46.95
N LYS A 142 3.09 18.63 -46.36
CA LYS A 142 3.97 18.15 -45.26
C LYS A 142 3.23 17.66 -43.99
N LYS A 143 1.89 17.63 -44.00
CA LYS A 143 1.01 17.10 -42.95
C LYS A 143 0.22 15.85 -43.38
N VAL A 144 0.34 15.37 -44.61
CA VAL A 144 -0.33 14.16 -45.10
C VAL A 144 0.71 13.21 -45.67
N ASP A 145 1.18 12.31 -44.81
CA ASP A 145 2.11 11.26 -45.21
C ASP A 145 1.34 10.05 -45.74
N PHE A 146 1.76 9.52 -46.89
CA PHE A 146 1.14 8.38 -47.57
C PHE A 146 1.80 7.05 -47.25
N GLN A 147 3.06 7.07 -46.82
CA GLN A 147 3.79 5.84 -46.48
C GLN A 147 3.90 5.65 -44.97
N ASP A 148 3.76 6.72 -44.18
CA ASP A 148 4.33 6.70 -42.85
C ASP A 148 3.34 6.60 -41.67
N VAL A 149 3.24 5.39 -41.14
CA VAL A 149 2.57 5.05 -39.87
C VAL A 149 3.46 5.40 -38.65
N HIS A 150 4.69 5.91 -38.84
CA HIS A 150 5.72 6.13 -37.82
C HIS A 150 6.39 7.53 -37.82
N ALA A 151 6.37 8.31 -38.91
CA ALA A 151 7.01 9.64 -39.00
C ALA A 151 6.10 10.80 -38.59
N ARG A 152 4.79 10.54 -38.44
CA ARG A 152 3.96 11.30 -37.51
C ARG A 152 4.28 10.83 -36.07
N THR A 153 4.98 11.60 -35.24
CA THR A 153 5.37 13.00 -35.47
C THR A 153 6.56 13.38 -34.58
N VAL A 154 7.70 13.81 -35.12
CA VAL A 154 8.81 14.34 -34.28
C VAL A 154 8.33 15.53 -33.42
N ALA A 155 7.44 16.37 -33.94
CA ALA A 155 6.83 17.48 -33.21
C ALA A 155 5.71 17.09 -32.23
N GLU A 156 5.22 15.84 -32.25
CA GLU A 156 4.24 15.31 -31.27
C GLU A 156 4.94 14.47 -30.23
N ARG A 157 5.92 13.65 -30.64
CA ARG A 157 6.90 13.04 -29.73
C ARG A 157 7.57 14.13 -28.90
N ARG A 158 8.09 15.21 -29.51
CA ARG A 158 8.63 16.36 -28.78
C ARG A 158 7.61 17.03 -27.86
N ARG A 159 6.33 17.15 -28.25
CA ARG A 159 5.29 17.69 -27.36
C ARG A 159 4.98 16.76 -26.20
N GLU A 160 5.00 15.44 -26.41
CA GLU A 160 4.74 14.44 -25.38
C GLU A 160 5.95 14.25 -24.46
N GLU A 161 7.17 14.27 -25.00
CA GLU A 161 8.43 14.37 -24.26
C GLU A 161 8.49 15.68 -23.46
N GLU A 162 8.06 16.81 -24.00
CA GLU A 162 7.98 18.08 -23.26
C GLU A 162 6.91 18.04 -22.16
N LYS A 163 5.75 17.40 -22.37
CA LYS A 163 4.76 17.15 -21.30
C LYS A 163 5.31 16.19 -20.24
N GLN A 164 5.87 15.05 -20.66
CA GLN A 164 6.42 14.04 -19.76
C GLN A 164 7.55 14.66 -18.93
N LYS A 165 8.49 15.37 -19.56
CA LYS A 165 9.54 16.12 -18.87
C LYS A 165 8.99 17.18 -17.90
N ARG A 166 7.87 17.85 -18.23
CA ARG A 166 7.18 18.75 -17.28
C ARG A 166 6.59 17.97 -16.10
N LEU A 167 5.92 16.85 -16.33
CA LEU A 167 5.38 15.98 -15.27
C LEU A 167 6.48 15.41 -14.39
N ASP A 168 7.54 14.85 -14.97
CA ASP A 168 8.74 14.36 -14.28
C ASP A 168 9.39 15.46 -13.44
N ASN A 169 9.47 16.69 -13.97
CA ASN A 169 9.99 17.82 -13.20
C ASN A 169 9.07 18.20 -12.04
N ILE A 170 7.74 18.17 -12.22
CA ILE A 170 6.77 18.39 -11.14
C ILE A 170 6.91 17.31 -10.06
N TYR A 171 7.07 16.03 -10.43
CA TYR A 171 7.28 14.95 -9.46
C TYR A 171 8.63 15.06 -8.74
N LYS A 172 9.71 15.44 -9.45
CA LYS A 172 11.03 15.70 -8.84
C LYS A 172 11.01 16.86 -7.85
N GLU A 173 10.36 17.98 -8.19
CA GLU A 173 10.24 19.11 -7.25
C GLU A 173 9.33 18.79 -6.05
N LYS A 174 8.27 17.99 -6.24
CA LYS A 174 7.48 17.46 -5.12
C LYS A 174 8.28 16.53 -4.22
N ALA A 175 9.12 15.66 -4.80
CA ALA A 175 9.98 14.77 -4.04
C ALA A 175 11.06 15.51 -3.26
N LYS A 176 11.71 16.54 -3.83
CA LYS A 176 12.64 17.42 -3.09
C LYS A 176 11.97 18.15 -1.93
N ARG A 177 10.68 18.49 -2.05
CA ARG A 177 9.92 19.07 -0.93
C ARG A 177 9.65 18.03 0.15
N ALA A 178 9.21 16.83 -0.24
CA ALA A 178 9.01 15.71 0.68
C ALA A 178 10.30 15.33 1.43
N GLU A 179 11.46 15.42 0.77
CA GLU A 179 12.78 15.23 1.39
C GLU A 179 13.05 16.24 2.50
N LYS A 180 12.78 17.54 2.26
CA LYS A 180 12.92 18.59 3.28
C LYS A 180 11.90 18.45 4.41
N GLU A 181 10.63 18.20 4.09
CA GLU A 181 9.58 17.93 5.08
C GLU A 181 9.94 16.71 5.95
N MET A 182 10.59 15.70 5.37
CA MET A 182 11.07 14.51 6.08
C MET A 182 12.26 14.84 6.97
N GLU A 183 13.23 15.63 6.51
CA GLU A 183 14.35 16.10 7.33
C GLU A 183 13.85 16.93 8.52
N GLU A 184 12.99 17.93 8.27
CA GLU A 184 12.39 18.82 9.28
C GLU A 184 11.56 18.07 10.33
N MET A 185 10.72 17.11 9.93
CA MET A 185 9.89 16.32 10.87
C MET A 185 10.60 15.07 11.42
N SER A 186 11.79 14.70 10.95
CA SER A 186 12.48 13.47 11.40
C SER A 186 12.80 13.48 12.89
N GLN A 187 13.27 14.62 13.41
CA GLN A 187 13.58 14.78 14.84
C GLN A 187 12.31 14.77 15.67
N GLU A 188 11.25 15.50 15.27
CA GLU A 188 9.96 15.50 15.97
C GLU A 188 9.34 14.10 16.06
N ILE A 189 9.46 13.30 14.99
CA ILE A 189 9.05 11.89 14.96
C ILE A 189 9.90 11.05 15.93
N ALA A 190 11.22 11.24 15.94
CA ALA A 190 12.12 10.51 16.83
C ALA A 190 11.85 10.83 18.30
N ASP A 191 11.68 12.11 18.64
CA ASP A 191 11.38 12.58 20.00
C ASP A 191 10.04 12.03 20.49
N THR A 192 8.99 12.11 19.66
CA THR A 192 7.66 11.58 20.01
C THR A 192 7.68 10.04 20.16
N LEU A 193 8.47 9.34 19.34
CA LEU A 193 8.66 7.89 19.47
C LEU A 193 9.39 7.53 20.77
N THR A 194 10.41 8.29 21.15
CA THR A 194 11.17 8.11 22.40
C THR A 194 10.32 8.46 23.63
N GLU A 195 9.52 9.53 23.58
CA GLU A 195 8.55 9.87 24.61
C GLU A 195 7.53 8.73 24.81
N MET A 196 6.96 8.21 23.72
CA MET A 196 6.00 7.12 23.80
C MET A 196 6.62 5.81 24.31
N GLU A 197 7.87 5.50 23.93
CA GLU A 197 8.62 4.35 24.45
C GLU A 197 8.97 4.50 25.94
N ASN A 198 9.34 5.70 26.40
CA ASN A 198 9.56 5.99 27.82
C ASN A 198 8.27 5.80 28.62
N CYS A 199 7.14 6.29 28.12
CA CYS A 199 5.85 6.03 28.74
C CYS A 199 5.48 4.54 28.74
N PHE A 200 5.83 3.78 27.69
CA PHE A 200 5.65 2.32 27.69
C PHE A 200 6.47 1.65 28.79
N ARG A 201 7.74 2.03 28.98
CA ARG A 201 8.60 1.52 30.07
C ARG A 201 8.07 1.87 31.46
N LEU A 202 7.44 3.04 31.63
CA LEU A 202 6.83 3.42 32.91
C LEU A 202 5.52 2.65 33.21
N LEU A 203 4.75 2.30 32.18
CA LEU A 203 3.52 1.50 32.33
C LEU A 203 3.79 -0.01 32.41
N MET A 204 4.86 -0.46 31.77
CA MET A 204 5.31 -1.85 31.64
C MET A 204 6.84 -1.88 31.72
N PRO A 205 7.43 -1.83 32.93
CA PRO A 205 8.86 -2.04 33.12
C PRO A 205 9.28 -3.43 32.63
N ASP A 206 10.52 -3.58 32.16
CA ASP A 206 11.05 -4.91 31.83
C ASP A 206 11.17 -5.74 33.13
N PRO A 207 10.63 -6.97 33.20
CA PRO A 207 10.79 -7.83 34.37
C PRO A 207 12.25 -8.10 34.77
N PHE A 208 13.21 -7.88 33.86
CA PHE A 208 14.65 -8.05 34.10
C PHE A 208 15.39 -6.74 34.42
N ASP A 209 14.75 -5.56 34.36
CA ASP A 209 15.34 -4.27 34.80
C ASP A 209 15.35 -4.11 36.34
N PHE A 210 14.78 -5.06 37.10
CA PHE A 210 14.81 -5.07 38.56
C PHE A 210 16.13 -5.61 39.14
N THR A 211 17.27 -5.05 38.71
CA THR A 211 18.53 -5.24 39.44
C THR A 211 18.48 -4.43 40.74
N VAL A 212 18.02 -5.08 41.81
CA VAL A 212 18.23 -4.58 43.18
C VAL A 212 19.73 -4.58 43.41
N ASN A 213 20.37 -3.41 43.33
CA ASN A 213 21.77 -3.27 43.74
C ASN A 213 21.84 -3.53 45.25
N ASP A 214 22.47 -4.64 45.62
CA ASP A 214 22.79 -4.95 47.01
C ASP A 214 23.73 -3.88 47.57
N THR A 215 23.16 -3.00 48.40
CA THR A 215 23.85 -2.28 49.49
C THR A 215 25.21 -1.67 49.13
N GLU A 216 25.23 -0.67 48.24
CA GLU A 216 26.40 0.23 48.17
C GLU A 216 26.49 1.05 49.47
N LEU A 217 27.44 0.67 50.33
CA LEU A 217 27.83 1.45 51.49
C LEU A 217 28.60 2.70 51.02
N GLU A 218 27.94 3.86 51.12
CA GLU A 218 28.50 5.21 50.91
C GLU A 218 29.93 5.37 51.47
N PRO A 219 30.96 5.56 50.61
CA PRO A 219 32.26 6.07 51.02
C PRO A 219 32.22 7.60 50.97
N ASN A 220 31.97 8.19 52.13
CA ASN A 220 32.03 9.63 52.43
C ASN A 220 33.13 10.41 51.67
N GLU A 221 32.75 11.23 50.68
CA GLU A 221 33.67 12.13 49.99
C GLU A 221 34.01 13.37 50.85
N GLN A 222 35.30 13.56 51.14
CA GLN A 222 35.83 14.88 51.49
C GLN A 222 36.62 15.46 50.31
N MET A 223 36.15 16.59 49.79
CA MET A 223 36.84 17.37 48.76
C MET A 223 38.23 17.82 49.22
N THR A 224 39.24 17.69 48.37
CA THR A 224 40.26 18.74 48.15
C THR A 224 40.86 18.61 46.75
N ALA A 225 41.20 19.75 46.14
CA ALA A 225 41.83 19.81 44.83
C ALA A 225 43.37 19.94 44.95
N ASN A 226 44.11 19.36 44.00
CA ASN A 226 45.05 20.07 43.11
C ASN A 226 45.97 19.10 42.34
N GLU A 227 46.65 19.66 41.34
CA GLU A 227 47.59 19.01 40.40
C GLU A 227 48.77 18.33 41.10
N ASP A 228 49.25 17.17 40.63
CA ASP A 228 50.36 17.13 39.63
C ASP A 228 50.76 15.70 39.18
N ARG A 229 51.54 15.62 38.09
CA ARG A 229 52.26 14.41 37.58
C ARG A 229 53.67 14.34 38.25
N PRO A 230 54.55 13.32 38.04
CA PRO A 230 54.42 12.00 37.39
C PRO A 230 55.12 10.80 38.12
N ALA A 231 55.10 9.62 37.46
CA ALA A 231 56.15 8.58 37.39
C ALA A 231 56.32 7.50 38.51
N SER A 232 56.16 6.25 38.08
CA SER A 232 57.03 5.06 38.27
C SER A 232 57.79 4.86 39.60
N THR A 233 57.75 3.68 40.24
CA THR A 233 58.55 2.48 39.86
C THR A 233 58.19 1.24 40.74
N SER A 234 58.54 0.04 40.27
CA SER A 234 58.27 -1.29 40.84
C SER A 234 59.17 -1.73 42.02
N SER A 235 58.61 -2.48 42.97
CA SER A 235 59.26 -3.57 43.74
C SER A 235 58.18 -4.35 44.53
N PHE A 236 57.82 -5.59 44.17
CA PHE A 236 58.46 -6.88 44.51
C PHE A 236 58.40 -7.28 46.00
N GLN A 237 57.55 -8.29 46.30
CA GLN A 237 57.74 -9.43 47.24
C GLN A 237 58.02 -9.11 48.74
N MET A 238 57.70 -9.95 49.73
CA MET A 238 57.30 -11.37 49.81
C MET A 238 56.70 -11.66 51.22
N GLU A 239 55.98 -12.78 51.39
CA GLU A 239 55.99 -13.67 52.59
C GLU A 239 55.60 -13.17 54.02
N VAL A 240 55.19 -14.00 55.01
CA VAL A 240 54.44 -15.29 55.06
C VAL A 240 54.09 -15.66 56.53
N ASN A 241 53.35 -16.76 56.74
CA ASN A 241 53.08 -17.49 58.01
C ASN A 241 52.11 -16.86 59.04
N GLN A 242 51.12 -17.57 59.63
CA GLN A 242 50.89 -18.98 60.06
C GLN A 242 51.09 -19.19 61.58
N SER A 243 50.00 -19.60 62.26
CA SER A 243 49.90 -20.72 63.23
C SER A 243 48.41 -20.79 63.68
N TYR A 244 47.58 -21.84 63.60
CA TYR A 244 47.64 -23.32 63.67
C TYR A 244 47.41 -23.90 65.09
N PHE A 245 46.56 -24.95 65.19
CA PHE A 245 46.07 -25.71 66.37
C PHE A 245 45.06 -24.98 67.31
N GLY A 246 44.05 -25.64 67.91
CA GLY A 246 43.53 -27.01 67.67
C GLY A 246 42.59 -27.59 68.77
N CYS A 247 41.39 -28.05 68.36
CA CYS A 247 40.53 -29.14 68.90
C CYS A 247 40.03 -29.26 70.38
N MET A 248 38.77 -29.75 70.51
CA MET A 248 38.00 -30.22 71.70
C MET A 248 37.56 -29.10 72.69
N ASP A 249 36.30 -29.01 73.14
CA ASP A 249 35.46 -30.04 73.81
C ASP A 249 33.93 -29.78 73.64
N ASP A 250 33.09 -30.76 74.02
CA ASP A 250 31.62 -30.76 73.95
C ASP A 250 30.91 -30.03 75.13
N GLU A 251 29.73 -29.43 74.91
CA GLU A 251 28.66 -29.35 75.94
C GLU A 251 27.24 -29.39 75.33
N GLN A 252 26.27 -29.85 76.14
CA GLN A 252 24.98 -30.46 75.73
C GLN A 252 23.77 -29.50 75.57
N PRO A 253 22.64 -29.98 75.00
CA PRO A 253 21.45 -29.16 74.72
C PRO A 253 20.46 -29.05 75.90
N CYS A 254 19.58 -28.04 75.84
CA CYS A 254 18.47 -27.87 76.78
C CYS A 254 17.10 -27.92 76.07
N CYS A 255 16.25 -28.86 76.48
CA CYS A 255 14.86 -29.00 76.03
C CYS A 255 13.87 -28.47 77.07
N SER A 256 12.70 -27.96 76.62
CA SER A 256 11.40 -27.75 77.31
C SER A 256 10.84 -26.34 77.06
N LYS A 257 9.52 -26.08 76.97
CA LYS A 257 8.31 -26.93 76.91
C LYS A 257 7.12 -26.07 76.43
N ASP A 258 5.97 -26.72 76.22
CA ASP A 258 4.64 -26.15 75.95
C ASP A 258 4.49 -25.52 74.55
N VAL A 259 3.45 -25.81 73.76
CA VAL A 259 2.04 -26.00 74.12
C VAL A 259 1.43 -27.28 73.51
N LEU A 260 0.46 -27.90 74.20
CA LEU A 260 -0.28 -29.09 73.78
C LEU A 260 -1.52 -28.79 72.89
N SER A 261 -1.58 -29.46 71.75
CA SER A 261 -2.65 -30.36 71.27
C SER A 261 -4.16 -30.10 71.53
N VAL A 262 -4.92 -30.21 70.43
CA VAL A 262 -6.30 -30.80 70.33
C VAL A 262 -7.45 -29.95 70.92
N SER A 263 -8.37 -29.41 70.12
CA SER A 263 -9.60 -30.03 69.54
C SER A 263 -10.26 -28.99 68.60
N GLN A 264 -11.27 -29.19 67.73
CA GLN A 264 -12.38 -30.15 67.61
C GLN A 264 -12.94 -29.93 66.16
N CYS A 265 -13.06 -30.89 65.24
CA CYS A 265 -13.88 -32.11 65.18
C CYS A 265 -15.41 -31.88 65.00
N VAL A 266 -16.00 -32.54 63.99
CA VAL A 266 -17.44 -32.73 63.67
C VAL A 266 -18.14 -31.49 63.05
N ARG A 267 -18.46 -31.50 61.74
CA ARG A 267 -19.74 -31.88 61.06
C ARG A 267 -20.99 -31.16 61.64
N THR A 268 -21.97 -30.69 60.89
CA THR A 268 -22.85 -31.30 59.84
C THR A 268 -23.62 -30.11 59.17
N ASP A 269 -24.29 -30.17 58.01
CA ASP A 269 -24.76 -31.24 57.12
C ASP A 269 -25.30 -30.62 55.79
N LYS A 270 -25.49 -31.46 54.75
CA LYS A 270 -26.52 -31.32 53.65
C LYS A 270 -26.38 -30.13 52.65
N GLU A 271 -26.80 -30.22 51.39
CA GLU A 271 -27.36 -31.31 50.54
C GLU A 271 -27.32 -30.90 49.04
N LEU A 272 -27.19 -31.86 48.11
CA LEU A 272 -27.64 -31.80 46.68
C LEU A 272 -26.92 -30.75 45.76
N ASP A 273 -26.77 -30.84 44.43
CA ASP A 273 -26.86 -31.90 43.39
C ASP A 273 -26.20 -31.35 42.09
N GLU A 274 -26.10 -31.98 40.91
CA GLU A 274 -26.55 -33.28 40.34
C GLU A 274 -25.60 -33.66 39.16
N LYS A 275 -25.33 -34.96 38.91
CA LYS A 275 -25.07 -35.59 37.57
C LYS A 275 -23.87 -35.12 36.68
N GLN A 276 -23.34 -35.88 35.71
CA GLN A 276 -23.41 -37.31 35.36
C GLN A 276 -22.27 -37.70 34.38
N GLU A 277 -21.95 -38.99 34.34
CA GLU A 277 -21.09 -39.76 33.43
C GLU A 277 -20.95 -39.24 31.98
N LYS A 278 -19.75 -39.35 31.39
CA LYS A 278 -19.47 -40.48 30.47
C LYS A 278 -18.00 -40.70 30.09
N SER A 279 -17.64 -41.97 30.03
CA SER A 279 -16.47 -42.52 29.34
C SER A 279 -16.71 -42.65 27.83
N GLU A 280 -15.65 -42.59 27.02
CA GLU A 280 -15.16 -43.74 26.23
C GLU A 280 -13.86 -43.41 25.47
N GLN A 281 -13.00 -44.42 25.31
CA GLN A 281 -11.69 -44.31 24.66
C GLN A 281 -11.79 -44.33 23.13
N LYS A 282 -10.77 -43.76 22.46
CA LYS A 282 -10.22 -44.35 21.23
C LYS A 282 -8.75 -43.98 21.06
N GLU A 283 -7.95 -44.97 20.66
CA GLU A 283 -6.49 -44.90 20.54
C GLU A 283 -6.03 -44.37 19.17
N LEU A 284 -4.69 -44.38 19.00
CA LEU A 284 -3.85 -44.14 17.82
C LEU A 284 -3.42 -42.68 17.63
N ASP A 285 -2.18 -42.37 17.24
CA ASP A 285 -0.87 -43.07 17.27
C ASP A 285 0.21 -41.98 17.01
N GLY A 286 1.49 -42.24 17.27
CA GLY A 286 2.59 -41.37 16.83
C GLY A 286 3.57 -40.94 17.93
N GLY A 287 4.23 -41.89 18.58
CA GLY A 287 5.33 -41.59 19.51
C GLY A 287 6.63 -41.19 18.78
N THR A 288 7.39 -40.27 19.37
CA THR A 288 8.87 -40.27 19.38
C THR A 288 9.35 -39.27 20.43
N ARG A 289 9.84 -39.76 21.57
CA ARG A 289 10.81 -39.01 22.38
C ARG A 289 11.72 -39.99 23.11
N SER A 290 13.02 -39.83 22.89
CA SER A 290 14.05 -40.74 23.38
C SER A 290 14.01 -40.93 24.89
N GLU A 291 14.19 -42.18 25.32
CA GLU A 291 14.70 -42.50 26.64
C GLU A 291 16.06 -41.80 26.80
N VAL A 292 16.12 -40.83 27.71
CA VAL A 292 17.38 -40.41 28.32
C VAL A 292 17.47 -41.18 29.62
N GLN A 293 18.31 -42.22 29.64
CA GLN A 293 18.70 -42.89 30.87
C GLN A 293 19.39 -41.88 31.78
N SER A 294 18.64 -41.34 32.73
CA SER A 294 19.17 -40.56 33.83
C SER A 294 19.55 -41.53 34.95
N ASP A 295 20.73 -42.14 34.82
CA ASP A 295 21.40 -42.83 35.92
C ASP A 295 21.73 -41.81 37.03
N VAL A 296 20.74 -41.50 37.84
CA VAL A 296 20.93 -40.86 39.14
C VAL A 296 21.10 -41.99 40.15
N PRO A 297 22.26 -42.11 40.83
CA PRO A 297 22.40 -43.06 41.92
C PRO A 297 21.28 -42.85 42.93
N ALA A 298 20.78 -43.93 43.54
CA ALA A 298 19.85 -43.82 44.65
C ALA A 298 20.54 -43.06 45.79
N LEU A 299 20.25 -41.76 45.89
CA LEU A 299 20.73 -40.91 46.98
C LEU A 299 20.17 -41.44 48.31
N ASN A 300 20.98 -41.41 49.36
CA ASN A 300 20.49 -41.76 50.69
C ASN A 300 19.39 -40.76 51.11
N ASP A 301 18.44 -41.21 51.93
CA ASP A 301 17.33 -40.36 52.42
C ASP A 301 17.83 -39.08 53.13
N ASP A 302 19.05 -39.08 53.68
CA ASP A 302 19.70 -37.89 54.25
C ASP A 302 20.08 -36.83 53.21
N ASP A 303 20.61 -37.22 52.04
CA ASP A 303 20.91 -36.28 50.95
C ASP A 303 19.61 -35.72 50.35
N TYR A 304 18.58 -36.56 50.28
CA TYR A 304 17.22 -36.17 49.89
C TYR A 304 16.65 -35.09 50.81
N LEU A 305 16.63 -35.35 52.12
CA LEU A 305 16.14 -34.41 53.13
C LEU A 305 16.98 -33.13 53.18
N THR A 306 18.31 -33.25 53.00
CA THR A 306 19.23 -32.11 53.00
C THR A 306 19.00 -31.19 51.80
N PHE A 307 18.84 -31.75 50.59
CA PHE A 307 18.51 -30.96 49.40
C PHE A 307 17.17 -30.22 49.56
N VAL A 308 16.13 -30.95 49.98
CA VAL A 308 14.76 -30.42 50.17
C VAL A 308 14.74 -29.32 51.23
N ARG A 309 15.41 -29.53 52.38
CA ARG A 309 15.52 -28.55 53.47
C ARG A 309 16.33 -27.31 53.08
N ASN A 310 17.46 -27.47 52.40
CA ASN A 310 18.36 -26.35 52.06
C ASN A 310 17.74 -25.41 51.01
N HIS A 311 16.86 -25.91 50.15
CA HIS A 311 16.17 -25.12 49.11
C HIS A 311 14.74 -24.72 49.51
N GLY A 312 14.29 -25.02 50.73
CA GLY A 312 12.95 -24.70 51.22
C GLY A 312 11.80 -25.40 50.45
N LEU A 313 12.10 -26.49 49.75
CA LEU A 313 11.12 -27.25 48.98
C LEU A 313 10.38 -28.25 49.89
N ILE A 314 9.24 -28.76 49.42
CA ILE A 314 8.48 -29.83 50.10
C ILE A 314 8.80 -31.21 49.49
N SER A 315 9.17 -31.26 48.21
CA SER A 315 9.56 -32.48 47.50
C SER A 315 10.36 -32.16 46.24
N HIS A 316 11.27 -33.06 45.86
CA HIS A 316 11.94 -33.10 44.55
C HIS A 316 10.98 -33.27 43.35
N LYS A 317 9.78 -33.84 43.57
CA LYS A 317 8.75 -34.07 42.56
C LYS A 317 7.64 -33.06 42.75
N TYR A 318 7.95 -31.80 42.45
CA TYR A 318 6.99 -30.71 42.45
C TYR A 318 7.01 -29.99 41.10
N THR A 319 5.85 -29.94 40.45
CA THR A 319 5.64 -29.24 39.18
C THR A 319 4.80 -28.01 39.45
N LEU A 320 5.29 -26.84 39.01
CA LEU A 320 4.56 -25.58 39.05
C LEU A 320 4.02 -25.28 37.65
N ASP A 321 2.73 -25.57 37.44
CA ASP A 321 2.02 -25.14 36.24
C ASP A 321 1.53 -23.70 36.44
N LEU A 322 2.29 -22.74 35.89
CA LEU A 322 1.98 -21.31 35.98
C LEU A 322 1.18 -20.85 34.77
N GLU A 323 -0.13 -20.72 34.91
CA GLU A 323 -1.00 -20.13 33.89
C GLU A 323 -0.93 -18.60 33.92
N ILE A 324 0.06 -18.04 33.21
CA ILE A 324 0.24 -16.59 33.09
C ILE A 324 -0.67 -16.07 31.96
N SER A 325 -1.71 -15.32 32.35
CA SER A 325 -2.57 -14.63 31.38
C SER A 325 -1.78 -13.63 30.55
N THR A 326 -1.70 -13.84 29.23
CA THR A 326 -1.00 -12.96 28.28
C THR A 326 -1.75 -11.64 27.99
N ASP A 327 -2.96 -11.50 28.51
CA ASP A 327 -3.83 -10.33 28.38
C ASP A 327 -3.35 -9.15 29.26
N ILE A 328 -2.29 -8.47 28.83
CA ILE A 328 -1.84 -7.21 29.45
C ILE A 328 -2.96 -6.17 29.33
N LYS A 329 -3.54 -5.75 30.46
CA LYS A 329 -4.61 -4.74 30.57
C LYS A 329 -4.18 -3.63 31.51
N VAL A 330 -3.74 -2.51 30.96
CA VAL A 330 -3.42 -1.31 31.77
C VAL A 330 -4.73 -0.63 32.18
N HIS A 331 -4.90 -0.36 33.47
CA HIS A 331 -6.08 0.32 34.03
C HIS A 331 -5.73 1.75 34.49
N GLU A 332 -6.52 2.74 34.08
CA GLU A 332 -6.31 4.17 34.44
C GLU A 332 -6.53 4.40 35.95
N ASN A 333 -5.45 4.70 36.69
CA ASN A 333 -5.41 5.08 38.11
C ASN A 333 -4.86 6.52 38.25
N GLU A 334 -4.82 7.07 39.46
CA GLU A 334 -4.44 8.47 39.66
C GLU A 334 -2.97 8.73 39.27
N ASP A 335 -2.07 7.80 39.57
CA ASP A 335 -0.64 7.90 39.30
C ASP A 335 -0.29 7.78 37.80
N ASN A 336 -0.96 6.88 37.07
CA ASN A 336 -0.69 6.62 35.66
C ASN A 336 -1.52 7.47 34.69
N THR A 337 -2.52 8.21 35.17
CA THR A 337 -3.39 9.05 34.32
C THR A 337 -2.58 10.03 33.47
N ALA A 338 -1.53 10.65 34.01
CA ALA A 338 -0.68 11.58 33.27
C ALA A 338 0.06 10.87 32.12
N ILE A 339 0.63 9.70 32.39
CA ILE A 339 1.38 8.88 31.42
C ILE A 339 0.44 8.36 30.32
N ILE A 340 -0.74 7.84 30.69
CA ILE A 340 -1.75 7.38 29.73
C ILE A 340 -2.21 8.52 28.81
N ASN A 341 -2.41 9.73 29.33
CA ASN A 341 -2.75 10.89 28.50
C ASN A 341 -1.62 11.24 27.52
N ASN A 342 -0.36 11.23 27.97
CA ASN A 342 0.79 11.47 27.11
C ASN A 342 0.84 10.43 25.96
N VAL A 343 0.80 9.13 26.29
CA VAL A 343 0.76 8.04 25.28
C VAL A 343 -0.42 8.20 24.32
N MET A 344 -1.60 8.58 24.81
CA MET A 344 -2.76 8.82 23.95
C MET A 344 -2.53 9.97 22.97
N ASP A 345 -1.90 11.06 23.40
CA ASP A 345 -1.66 12.25 22.59
C ASP A 345 -0.51 12.04 21.59
N ALA A 346 0.57 11.38 22.02
CA ALA A 346 1.61 10.86 21.13
C ALA A 346 1.02 9.93 20.06
N HIS A 347 0.23 8.92 20.44
CA HIS A 347 -0.43 8.02 19.49
C HIS A 347 -1.38 8.74 18.52
N LYS A 348 -2.11 9.78 18.96
CA LYS A 348 -2.91 10.64 18.07
C LYS A 348 -2.02 11.40 17.08
N LEU A 349 -0.89 11.95 17.52
CA LEU A 349 0.05 12.70 16.69
C LEU A 349 0.67 11.78 15.62
N LEU A 350 1.12 10.59 16.03
CA LEU A 350 1.59 9.53 15.15
C LEU A 350 0.54 9.16 14.11
N ARG A 351 -0.72 8.90 14.52
CA ARG A 351 -1.79 8.48 13.61
C ARG A 351 -2.26 9.57 12.65
N ASN A 352 -2.32 10.82 13.09
CA ASN A 352 -2.99 11.90 12.34
C ASN A 352 -2.01 12.80 11.56
N LYS A 353 -0.77 12.98 12.04
CA LYS A 353 0.24 13.85 11.41
C LYS A 353 1.34 13.03 10.76
N PHE A 354 2.07 12.23 11.52
CA PHE A 354 3.28 11.57 11.02
C PHE A 354 2.98 10.43 10.04
N TRP A 355 1.99 9.60 10.34
CA TRP A 355 1.63 8.46 9.49
C TRP A 355 1.21 8.86 8.06
N PRO A 356 0.27 9.80 7.84
CA PRO A 356 -0.07 10.23 6.49
C PRO A 356 1.10 10.90 5.76
N SER A 357 1.97 11.62 6.49
CA SER A 357 3.15 12.30 5.94
C SER A 357 4.17 11.28 5.41
N VAL A 358 4.55 10.31 6.23
CA VAL A 358 5.48 9.23 5.83
C VAL A 358 4.92 8.42 4.65
N GLN A 359 3.63 8.09 4.67
CA GLN A 359 3.00 7.38 3.56
C GLN A 359 2.95 8.22 2.26
N SER A 360 2.77 9.54 2.38
CA SER A 360 2.86 10.49 1.25
C SER A 360 4.28 10.57 0.67
N TRP A 361 5.31 10.67 1.52
CA TRP A 361 6.70 10.73 1.09
C TRP A 361 7.12 9.47 0.33
N ILE A 362 6.81 8.28 0.85
CA ILE A 362 7.07 6.99 0.16
C ILE A 362 6.41 6.97 -1.22
N GLN A 363 5.16 7.42 -1.34
CA GLN A 363 4.46 7.50 -2.63
C GLN A 363 5.11 8.51 -3.59
N LEU A 364 5.59 9.65 -3.09
CA LEU A 364 6.24 10.69 -3.90
C LEU A 364 7.63 10.23 -4.39
N PHE A 365 8.45 9.63 -3.53
CA PHE A 365 9.74 9.06 -3.93
C PHE A 365 9.57 7.93 -4.96
N THR A 366 8.65 7.00 -4.72
CA THR A 366 8.33 5.91 -5.66
C THR A 366 7.86 6.45 -7.02
N ARG A 367 6.96 7.44 -7.04
CA ARG A 367 6.46 8.06 -8.30
C ARG A 367 7.51 8.91 -9.02
N ALA A 368 8.50 9.45 -8.30
CA ALA A 368 9.62 10.19 -8.88
C ALA A 368 10.77 9.28 -9.37
N GLY A 369 10.68 7.96 -9.13
CA GLY A 369 11.74 6.99 -9.46
C GLY A 369 12.96 7.08 -8.53
N ILE A 370 12.78 7.60 -7.32
CA ILE A 370 13.84 7.77 -6.31
C ILE A 370 13.90 6.51 -5.44
N ASN A 371 14.93 5.70 -5.68
CA ASN A 371 15.18 4.42 -4.99
C ASN A 371 16.51 4.46 -4.19
N ASP A 372 16.84 5.61 -3.62
CA ASP A 372 18.06 5.82 -2.82
C ASP A 372 17.75 5.85 -1.32
N ASP A 373 18.73 6.26 -0.51
CA ASP A 373 18.64 6.28 0.95
C ASP A 373 17.45 7.09 1.49
N ARG A 374 16.90 8.04 0.71
CA ARG A 374 15.71 8.82 1.12
C ARG A 374 14.46 7.94 1.21
N LEU A 375 14.28 7.04 0.23
CA LEU A 375 13.19 6.07 0.24
C LEU A 375 13.40 5.07 1.38
N ARG A 376 14.65 4.65 1.63
CA ARG A 376 15.00 3.76 2.74
C ARG A 376 14.67 4.38 4.10
N CYS A 377 15.12 5.62 4.36
CA CYS A 377 14.81 6.35 5.59
C CYS A 377 13.30 6.52 5.81
N ALA A 378 12.54 6.81 4.75
CA ALA A 378 11.07 6.91 4.85
C ALA A 378 10.42 5.56 5.21
N ILE A 379 10.92 4.44 4.67
CA ILE A 379 10.49 3.08 5.03
C ILE A 379 10.87 2.75 6.47
N ASP A 380 12.08 3.09 6.92
CA ASP A 380 12.52 2.84 8.29
C ASP A 380 11.70 3.65 9.32
N LEU A 381 11.35 4.91 8.99
CA LEU A 381 10.39 5.71 9.77
C LEU A 381 9.00 5.06 9.81
N LYS A 382 8.49 4.55 8.67
CA LYS A 382 7.22 3.81 8.63
C LYS A 382 7.25 2.60 9.57
N ASN A 383 8.32 1.81 9.52
CA ASN A 383 8.46 0.59 10.34
C ASN A 383 8.53 0.92 11.84
N LYS A 384 9.23 2.00 12.23
CA LYS A 384 9.26 2.51 13.61
C LYS A 384 7.87 2.93 14.08
N LEU A 385 7.13 3.70 13.25
CA LEU A 385 5.75 4.11 13.54
C LEU A 385 4.80 2.89 13.68
N GLU A 386 4.87 1.90 12.79
CA GLU A 386 4.07 0.66 12.89
C GLU A 386 4.37 -0.11 14.18
N THR A 387 5.65 -0.25 14.53
CA THR A 387 6.08 -0.95 15.75
C THR A 387 5.54 -0.27 17.00
N ALA A 388 5.64 1.05 17.09
CA ALA A 388 5.18 1.81 18.25
C ALA A 388 3.65 1.84 18.35
N MET A 389 2.92 1.91 17.22
CA MET A 389 1.46 1.73 17.18
C MET A 389 1.02 0.29 17.52
N LYS A 390 1.85 -0.73 17.24
CA LYS A 390 1.58 -2.12 17.61
C LYS A 390 1.70 -2.30 19.12
N LYS A 391 2.79 -1.83 19.73
CA LYS A 391 2.97 -1.79 21.20
C LYS A 391 1.78 -1.10 21.89
N TYR A 392 1.35 0.07 21.40
CA TYR A 392 0.20 0.78 21.95
C TYR A 392 -1.09 -0.06 21.99
N LYS A 393 -1.35 -0.86 20.94
CA LYS A 393 -2.51 -1.75 20.89
C LYS A 393 -2.38 -2.93 21.85
N GLU A 394 -1.18 -3.49 21.98
CA GLU A 394 -0.89 -4.65 22.83
C GLU A 394 -1.08 -4.36 24.33
N MET A 395 -0.89 -3.10 24.76
CA MET A 395 -1.13 -2.65 26.13
C MET A 395 -2.61 -2.58 26.57
N ASN A 396 -3.56 -2.72 25.63
CA ASN A 396 -5.02 -2.73 25.86
C ASN A 396 -5.50 -1.74 26.94
N ILE A 397 -5.06 -0.48 26.86
CA ILE A 397 -5.31 0.52 27.90
C ILE A 397 -6.81 0.75 28.05
N SER A 398 -7.31 0.58 29.28
CA SER A 398 -8.71 0.75 29.64
C SER A 398 -8.93 2.08 30.36
N PHE A 399 -9.83 2.89 29.81
CA PHE A 399 -10.07 4.27 30.24
C PHE A 399 -11.27 4.37 31.19
N LYS A 400 -11.15 5.23 32.21
CA LYS A 400 -12.29 5.66 33.03
C LYS A 400 -13.19 6.58 32.19
N ALA A 401 -14.51 6.42 32.33
CA ALA A 401 -15.49 7.14 31.53
C ALA A 401 -15.47 8.65 31.80
N ARG A 402 -14.77 9.42 30.95
CA ARG A 402 -14.67 10.88 31.05
C ARG A 402 -16.01 11.54 30.73
N LYS A 403 -16.75 11.94 31.77
CA LYS A 403 -17.97 12.77 31.66
C LYS A 403 -17.60 14.14 31.07
N ARG A 404 -17.79 14.32 29.76
CA ARG A 404 -17.66 15.62 29.08
C ARG A 404 -18.68 16.61 29.64
N LYS A 405 -18.25 17.51 30.53
CA LYS A 405 -19.00 18.75 30.82
C LYS A 405 -18.84 19.68 29.63
N VAL A 406 -19.82 19.67 28.72
CA VAL A 406 -19.94 20.72 27.69
C VAL A 406 -20.36 21.99 28.41
N VAL A 407 -19.45 22.97 28.51
CA VAL A 407 -19.80 24.32 28.91
C VAL A 407 -20.46 24.99 27.72
N LEU A 408 -21.79 24.95 27.69
CA LEU A 408 -22.60 25.83 26.85
C LEU A 408 -22.40 27.26 27.37
N VAL A 409 -21.56 28.03 26.68
CA VAL A 409 -21.52 29.48 26.86
C VAL A 409 -22.77 30.05 26.20
N SER A 410 -23.77 30.37 27.01
CA SER A 410 -24.94 31.12 26.57
C SER A 410 -24.49 32.52 26.15
N LEU A 411 -24.61 32.83 24.86
CA LEU A 411 -24.63 34.21 24.38
C LEU A 411 -26.00 34.79 24.70
N GLU A 412 -26.06 35.72 25.66
CA GLU A 412 -27.21 36.61 25.81
C GLU A 412 -27.20 37.67 24.68
N LEU A 413 -28.40 38.11 24.30
CA LEU A 413 -28.74 38.89 23.10
C LEU A 413 -28.33 40.36 23.15
#